data_AF-A0AAP5EAF8-F1
#
_entry.id   AF-A0AAP5EAF8-F1
#
_cell.length_a   1.000
_cell.length_b   1.000
_cell.length_c   1.000
_cell.angle_alpha   90.00
_cell.angle_beta   90.00
_cell.angle_gamma   90.00
#
_symmetry.space_group_name_H-M   'P 1'
#
loop_
_entity.id
_entity.type
_entity.pdbx_description
1 polymer ?
#
loop_
_entity_poly.entity_id
_entity_poly.type
_entity_poly.pdbx_seq_one_letter_code
_entity_poly.pdbx_strand_id
1 'polypeptide(L)'
;METLRDKSALVQRLQDALAALESGDEAGWRREIDALAALRTQPMMAGLNRLARELGQALGELPTLPSEAGELDDACARLDHVVAMTEQATHRTLDLAEECRALTEQLRANGLSPDQDQQLDRIRHNLTEIALTQSYQDLTGQIIRRVVGIVRRVHEGFGALGLPPPDDSAHKRDNGLAGPAVSGLDRHQVSQVDADDLLSDLGL
;
A
#
# COMPACT_ATOMS: atom_id res chain seq x y z
N MET A 1 -34.68 30.62 -24.41
CA MET A 1 -35.78 31.33 -23.70
C MET A 1 -35.49 31.49 -22.22
N GLU A 2 -34.86 30.51 -21.56
CA GLU A 2 -34.51 30.53 -20.12
C GLU A 2 -33.53 31.65 -19.74
N THR A 3 -32.46 31.86 -20.51
CA THR A 3 -31.44 32.90 -20.27
C THR A 3 -31.94 34.35 -20.42
N LEU A 4 -33.01 34.59 -21.19
CA LEU A 4 -33.63 35.92 -21.31
C LEU A 4 -34.52 36.25 -20.11
N ARG A 5 -35.16 35.22 -19.53
CA ARG A 5 -36.01 35.34 -18.33
C ARG A 5 -35.17 35.60 -17.07
N ASP A 6 -34.00 34.97 -16.98
CA ASP A 6 -33.03 35.21 -15.91
C ASP A 6 -32.45 36.62 -15.95
N LYS A 7 -32.15 37.13 -17.15
CA LYS A 7 -31.68 38.51 -17.33
C LYS A 7 -32.73 39.54 -16.92
N SER A 8 -34.00 39.34 -17.28
CA SER A 8 -35.07 40.25 -16.85
C SER A 8 -35.29 40.23 -15.33
N ALA A 9 -35.19 39.06 -14.70
CA ALA A 9 -35.31 38.93 -13.24
C ALA A 9 -34.14 39.60 -12.50
N LEU A 10 -32.92 39.48 -13.04
CA LEU A 10 -31.73 40.16 -12.50
C LEU A 10 -31.88 41.69 -12.56
N VAL A 11 -32.34 42.21 -13.70
CA VAL A 11 -32.57 43.65 -13.90
C VAL A 11 -33.62 44.16 -12.91
N GLN A 12 -34.73 43.44 -12.74
CA GLN A 12 -35.77 43.83 -11.78
C GLN A 12 -35.24 43.88 -10.35
N ARG A 13 -34.49 42.87 -9.91
CA ARG A 13 -33.90 42.85 -8.55
C ARG A 13 -32.90 43.97 -8.30
N LEU A 14 -32.10 44.34 -9.30
CA LEU A 14 -31.19 45.48 -9.22
C LEU A 14 -31.95 46.81 -9.10
N GLN A 15 -33.08 46.93 -9.80
CA GLN A 15 -33.96 48.11 -9.70
C GLN A 15 -34.65 48.17 -8.33
N ASP A 16 -35.13 47.05 -7.81
CA ASP A 16 -35.76 46.98 -6.48
C ASP A 16 -34.74 47.28 -5.37
N ALA A 17 -33.50 46.79 -5.50
CA ALA A 17 -32.41 47.13 -4.59
C ALA A 17 -32.05 48.62 -4.62
N LEU A 18 -32.04 49.23 -5.81
CA LEU A 18 -31.78 50.66 -5.98
C LEU A 18 -32.91 51.50 -5.36
N ALA A 19 -34.17 51.12 -5.59
CA ALA A 19 -35.33 51.79 -5.00
C ALA A 19 -35.36 51.69 -3.47
N ALA A 20 -34.97 50.54 -2.91
CA ALA A 20 -34.82 50.38 -1.46
C ALA A 20 -33.71 51.27 -0.89
N LEU A 21 -32.59 51.42 -1.61
CA LEU A 21 -31.50 52.32 -1.22
C LEU A 21 -31.91 53.80 -1.28
N GLU A 22 -32.64 54.21 -2.33
CA GLU A 22 -33.11 55.58 -2.52
C GLU A 22 -34.18 56.00 -1.49
N SER A 23 -34.98 55.04 -1.00
CA SER A 23 -35.98 55.27 0.04
C SER A 23 -35.46 55.13 1.47
N GLY A 24 -34.18 54.75 1.66
CA GLY A 24 -33.57 54.52 2.96
C GLY A 24 -33.98 53.21 3.65
N ASP A 25 -34.62 52.28 2.92
CA ASP A 25 -34.95 50.94 3.42
C ASP A 25 -33.72 50.00 3.35
N GLU A 26 -32.89 50.07 4.37
CA GLU A 26 -31.69 49.25 4.49
C GLU A 26 -32.00 47.74 4.54
N ALA A 27 -33.15 47.35 5.09
CA ALA A 27 -33.57 45.95 5.20
C ALA A 27 -34.06 45.40 3.85
N GLY A 28 -34.75 46.21 3.05
CA GLY A 28 -35.08 45.90 1.66
C GLY A 28 -33.83 45.75 0.79
N TRP A 29 -32.90 46.70 0.90
CA TRP A 29 -31.65 46.66 0.15
C TRP A 29 -30.82 45.41 0.45
N ARG A 30 -30.60 45.08 1.73
CA ARG A 30 -29.86 43.87 2.12
C ARG A 30 -30.49 42.59 1.59
N ARG A 31 -31.82 42.46 1.66
CA ARG A 31 -32.55 41.30 1.13
C ARG A 31 -32.32 41.09 -0.37
N GLU A 32 -32.37 42.17 -1.16
CA GLU A 32 -32.14 42.05 -2.61
C GLU A 32 -30.67 41.75 -2.95
N ILE A 33 -29.71 42.32 -2.21
CA ILE A 33 -28.29 41.98 -2.36
C ILE A 33 -28.02 40.51 -2.01
N ASP A 34 -28.59 40.00 -0.91
CA ASP A 34 -28.45 38.59 -0.53
C ASP A 34 -29.08 37.66 -1.57
N ALA A 35 -30.23 38.03 -2.14
CA ALA A 35 -30.87 37.28 -3.21
C ALA A 35 -30.00 37.25 -4.49
N LEU A 36 -29.38 38.38 -4.85
CA LEU A 36 -28.44 38.47 -5.97
C LEU A 36 -27.18 37.61 -5.73
N ALA A 37 -26.64 37.63 -4.52
CA ALA A 37 -25.51 36.80 -4.13
C ALA A 37 -25.87 35.30 -4.16
N ALA A 38 -27.06 34.93 -3.72
CA ALA A 38 -27.58 33.56 -3.75
C ALA A 38 -27.74 33.05 -5.20
N LEU A 39 -28.29 33.87 -6.10
CA LEU A 39 -28.44 33.52 -7.53
C LEU A 39 -27.11 33.16 -8.20
N ARG A 40 -26.02 33.83 -7.81
CA ARG A 40 -24.67 33.53 -8.31
C ARG A 40 -24.07 32.27 -7.67
N THR A 41 -24.32 32.07 -6.39
CA THR A 41 -23.61 31.05 -5.58
C THR A 41 -24.30 29.68 -5.64
N GLN A 42 -25.63 29.64 -5.72
CA GLN A 42 -26.42 28.41 -5.82
C GLN A 42 -26.02 27.48 -6.99
N PRO A 43 -25.88 27.95 -8.25
CA PRO A 43 -25.51 27.05 -9.35
C PRO A 43 -24.10 26.48 -9.20
N MET A 44 -23.17 27.25 -8.64
CA MET A 44 -21.81 26.77 -8.34
C MET A 44 -21.83 25.68 -7.27
N MET A 45 -22.56 25.89 -6.16
CA MET A 45 -22.70 24.89 -5.09
C MET A 45 -23.43 23.64 -5.56
N ALA A 46 -24.47 23.79 -6.38
CA ALA A 46 -25.17 22.67 -6.99
C ALA A 46 -24.25 21.87 -7.92
N GLY A 47 -23.42 22.54 -8.71
CA GLY A 47 -22.39 21.91 -9.54
C GLY A 47 -21.35 21.17 -8.71
N LEU A 48 -20.89 21.75 -7.60
CA LEU A 48 -19.92 21.15 -6.69
C LEU A 48 -20.47 19.89 -6.02
N ASN A 49 -21.73 19.93 -5.58
CA ASN A 49 -22.42 18.76 -5.04
C ASN A 49 -22.66 17.67 -6.10
N ARG A 50 -22.97 18.05 -7.34
CA ARG A 50 -23.08 17.11 -8.46
C ARG A 50 -21.72 16.44 -8.72
N LEU A 51 -20.64 17.21 -8.84
CA LEU A 51 -19.29 16.69 -9.04
C LEU A 51 -18.85 15.78 -7.88
N ALA A 52 -19.13 16.15 -6.63
CA ALA A 52 -18.83 15.32 -5.47
C ALA A 52 -19.58 13.98 -5.52
N ARG A 53 -20.84 13.99 -5.98
CA ARG A 53 -21.66 12.80 -6.13
C ARG A 53 -21.26 11.95 -7.33
N GLU A 54 -20.91 12.57 -8.47
CA GLU A 54 -20.35 11.89 -9.64
C GLU A 54 -19.00 11.25 -9.32
N LEU A 55 -18.15 11.94 -8.56
CA LEU A 55 -16.89 11.39 -8.03
C LEU A 55 -17.16 10.23 -7.07
N GLY A 56 -18.10 10.38 -6.13
CA GLY A 56 -18.49 9.33 -5.20
C GLY A 56 -19.07 8.10 -5.90
N GLN A 57 -19.87 8.29 -6.95
CA GLN A 57 -20.38 7.19 -7.78
C GLN A 57 -19.26 6.53 -8.59
N ALA A 58 -18.40 7.31 -9.25
CA ALA A 58 -17.27 6.76 -9.99
C ALA A 58 -16.29 5.99 -9.09
N LEU A 59 -16.08 6.45 -7.86
CA LEU A 59 -15.29 5.74 -6.85
C LEU A 59 -16.02 4.52 -6.27
N GLY A 60 -17.35 4.56 -6.15
CA GLY A 60 -18.17 3.44 -5.70
C GLY A 60 -18.44 2.37 -6.77
N GLU A 61 -18.30 2.72 -8.05
CA GLU A 61 -18.33 1.80 -9.20
C GLU A 61 -16.98 1.12 -9.44
N LEU A 62 -15.90 1.59 -8.79
CA LEU A 62 -14.69 0.79 -8.70
C LEU A 62 -15.05 -0.52 -8.01
N PRO A 63 -14.57 -1.67 -8.52
CA PRO A 63 -14.77 -2.95 -7.86
C PRO A 63 -14.40 -2.81 -6.38
N THR A 64 -15.33 -3.14 -5.48
CA THR A 64 -14.99 -3.39 -4.09
C THR A 64 -14.03 -4.57 -4.10
N LEU A 65 -12.74 -4.25 -4.06
CA LEU A 65 -11.68 -5.22 -3.89
C LEU A 65 -12.03 -6.00 -2.61
N PRO A 66 -12.33 -7.30 -2.70
CA PRO A 66 -12.91 -8.07 -1.61
C PRO A 66 -11.95 -8.08 -0.42
N SER A 67 -12.16 -7.23 0.60
CA SER A 67 -11.31 -7.19 1.80
C SER A 67 -9.81 -7.28 1.55
N GLU A 68 -9.31 -6.76 0.43
CA GLU A 68 -7.89 -6.83 0.05
C GLU A 68 -7.01 -5.99 0.99
N ALA A 69 -7.61 -5.17 1.85
CA ALA A 69 -6.90 -4.51 2.93
C ALA A 69 -6.11 -5.51 3.80
N GLY A 70 -6.73 -6.64 4.14
CA GLY A 70 -6.05 -7.71 4.88
C GLY A 70 -5.00 -8.43 4.04
N GLU A 71 -5.23 -8.57 2.73
CA GLU A 71 -4.29 -9.21 1.81
C GLU A 71 -3.04 -8.36 1.55
N LEU A 72 -3.18 -7.03 1.53
CA LEU A 72 -2.05 -6.12 1.36
C LEU A 72 -1.19 -6.06 2.62
N ASP A 73 -1.81 -6.04 3.80
CA ASP A 73 -1.10 -6.14 5.06
C ASP A 73 -0.40 -7.50 5.21
N ASP A 74 -1.07 -8.60 4.84
CA ASP A 74 -0.47 -9.95 4.80
C ASP A 74 0.70 -10.01 3.80
N ALA A 75 0.53 -9.47 2.59
CA ALA A 75 1.60 -9.41 1.59
C ALA A 75 2.80 -8.60 2.09
N CYS A 76 2.57 -7.47 2.77
CA CYS A 76 3.63 -6.69 3.39
C CYS A 76 4.33 -7.47 4.51
N ALA A 77 3.59 -8.20 5.34
CA ALA A 77 4.15 -9.05 6.40
C ALA A 77 4.98 -10.21 5.82
N ARG A 78 4.50 -10.85 4.74
CA ARG A 78 5.24 -11.90 4.01
C ARG A 78 6.52 -11.34 3.39
N LEU A 79 6.48 -10.15 2.80
CA LEU A 79 7.66 -9.48 2.24
C LEU A 79 8.69 -9.14 3.33
N ASP A 80 8.25 -8.63 4.48
CA ASP A 80 9.14 -8.39 5.63
C ASP A 80 9.79 -9.68 6.12
N HIS A 81 9.02 -10.79 6.17
CA HIS A 81 9.57 -12.09 6.52
C HIS A 81 10.60 -12.59 5.49
N VAL A 82 10.34 -12.43 4.19
CA VAL A 82 11.31 -12.78 3.14
C VAL A 82 12.59 -11.95 3.26
N VAL A 83 12.49 -10.64 3.53
CA VAL A 83 13.65 -9.78 3.77
C VAL A 83 14.44 -10.28 4.99
N ALA A 84 13.77 -10.57 6.11
CA ALA A 84 14.42 -11.09 7.31
C ALA A 84 15.12 -12.45 7.07
N MET A 85 14.44 -13.38 6.40
CA MET A 85 15.00 -14.70 6.08
C MET A 85 16.20 -14.60 5.13
N THR A 86 16.14 -13.72 4.13
CA THR A 86 17.26 -13.50 3.22
C THR A 86 18.45 -12.83 3.92
N GLU A 87 18.22 -11.89 4.84
CA GLU A 87 19.28 -11.30 5.66
C GLU A 87 19.94 -12.32 6.59
N GLN A 88 19.14 -13.18 7.22
CA GLN A 88 19.67 -14.27 8.04
C GLN A 88 20.51 -15.26 7.22
N ALA A 89 20.04 -15.64 6.03
CA ALA A 89 20.77 -16.53 5.14
C ALA A 89 22.09 -15.90 4.63
N THR A 90 22.09 -14.61 4.32
CA THR A 90 23.30 -13.84 3.99
C THR A 90 24.29 -13.86 5.15
N HIS A 91 23.88 -13.45 6.35
CA HIS A 91 24.77 -13.46 7.51
C HIS A 91 25.37 -14.84 7.75
N ARG A 92 24.55 -15.91 7.68
CA ARG A 92 25.06 -17.27 7.83
C ARG A 92 26.08 -17.64 6.76
N THR A 93 25.89 -17.17 5.53
CA THR A 93 26.84 -17.40 4.43
C THR A 93 28.17 -16.67 4.67
N LEU A 94 28.14 -15.43 5.17
CA LEU A 94 29.35 -14.69 5.52
C LEU A 94 30.10 -15.34 6.67
N ASP A 95 29.39 -15.78 7.71
CA ASP A 95 29.99 -16.50 8.84
C ASP A 95 30.69 -17.78 8.36
N LEU A 96 30.01 -18.59 7.53
CA LEU A 96 30.60 -19.79 6.94
C LEU A 96 31.80 -19.46 6.05
N ALA A 97 31.76 -18.35 5.32
CA ALA A 97 32.90 -17.93 4.49
C ALA A 97 34.11 -17.55 5.35
N GLU A 98 33.90 -16.87 6.47
CA GLU A 98 34.96 -16.51 7.42
C GLU A 98 35.51 -17.75 8.15
N GLU A 99 34.64 -18.66 8.59
CA GLU A 99 35.04 -19.97 9.13
C GLU A 99 35.93 -20.73 8.12
N CYS A 100 35.55 -20.77 6.84
CA CYS A 100 36.36 -21.37 5.77
C CYS A 100 37.72 -20.66 5.58
N ARG A 101 37.76 -19.33 5.70
CA ARG A 101 39.03 -18.56 5.62
C ARG A 101 39.96 -18.92 6.78
N ALA A 102 39.43 -19.06 7.99
CA ALA A 102 40.20 -19.47 9.16
C ALA A 102 40.76 -20.89 8.99
N LEU A 103 39.95 -21.83 8.51
CA LEU A 103 40.38 -23.20 8.22
C LEU A 103 41.46 -23.25 7.13
N THR A 104 41.31 -22.46 6.06
CA THR A 104 42.32 -22.40 4.99
C THR A 104 43.66 -21.82 5.47
N GLU A 105 43.65 -20.86 6.40
CA GLU A 105 44.87 -20.35 7.04
C GLU A 105 45.53 -21.39 7.96
N GLN A 106 44.73 -22.13 8.75
CA GLN A 106 45.25 -23.22 9.59
C GLN A 106 45.89 -24.35 8.75
N LEU A 107 45.26 -24.70 7.62
CA LEU A 107 45.83 -25.68 6.69
C LEU A 107 47.18 -25.21 6.14
N ARG A 108 47.29 -23.93 5.76
CA ARG A 108 48.55 -23.33 5.29
C ARG A 108 49.65 -23.38 6.36
N ALA A 109 49.30 -23.12 7.62
CA ALA A 109 50.24 -23.16 8.74
C ALA A 109 50.82 -24.56 9.01
N ASN A 110 50.09 -25.63 8.66
CA ASN A 110 50.54 -27.02 8.84
C ASN A 110 51.55 -27.50 7.79
N GLY A 111 51.89 -26.66 6.81
CA GLY A 111 52.82 -26.98 5.74
C GLY A 111 52.13 -27.75 4.61
N LEU A 112 52.21 -27.20 3.40
CA LEU A 112 51.53 -27.72 2.22
C LEU A 112 52.46 -27.79 1.02
N SER A 113 52.10 -28.60 0.03
CA SER A 113 52.79 -28.60 -1.25
C SER A 113 52.48 -27.30 -2.03
N PRO A 114 53.36 -26.88 -2.97
CA PRO A 114 53.13 -25.67 -3.77
C PRO A 114 51.79 -25.69 -4.55
N ASP A 115 51.37 -26.86 -5.02
CA ASP A 115 50.10 -27.03 -5.75
C ASP A 115 48.88 -26.84 -4.82
N GLN A 116 48.94 -27.39 -3.61
CA GLN A 116 47.92 -27.19 -2.58
C GLN A 116 47.84 -25.73 -2.12
N ASP A 117 48.98 -25.04 -2.06
CA ASP A 117 49.02 -23.63 -1.67
C ASP A 117 48.35 -22.73 -2.72
N GLN A 118 48.55 -23.02 -4.01
CA GLN A 118 47.88 -22.34 -5.12
C GLN A 118 46.36 -22.61 -5.11
N GLN A 119 45.93 -23.82 -4.77
CA GLN A 119 44.50 -24.14 -4.62
C GLN A 119 43.87 -23.35 -3.46
N LEU A 120 44.57 -23.19 -2.34
CA LEU A 120 44.10 -22.40 -1.20
C LEU A 120 43.97 -20.91 -1.52
N ASP A 121 44.90 -20.33 -2.26
CA ASP A 121 44.79 -18.93 -2.70
C ASP A 121 43.51 -18.71 -3.52
N ARG A 122 43.19 -19.67 -4.38
CA ARG A 122 41.98 -19.63 -5.20
C ARG A 122 40.70 -19.79 -4.36
N ILE A 123 40.71 -20.64 -3.34
CA ILE A 123 39.60 -20.75 -2.37
C ILE A 123 39.42 -19.42 -1.61
N ARG A 124 40.50 -18.83 -1.08
CA ARG A 124 40.46 -17.55 -0.37
C ARG A 124 39.93 -16.41 -1.25
N HIS A 125 40.34 -16.39 -2.51
CA HIS A 125 39.83 -15.43 -3.49
C HIS A 125 38.31 -15.59 -3.67
N ASN A 126 37.83 -16.82 -3.92
CA ASN A 126 36.40 -17.09 -4.07
C ASN A 126 35.58 -16.71 -2.82
N LEU A 127 36.09 -16.97 -1.62
CA LEU A 127 35.44 -16.56 -0.35
C LEU A 127 35.35 -15.03 -0.22
N THR A 128 36.34 -14.30 -0.73
CA THR A 128 36.31 -12.83 -0.80
C THR A 128 35.26 -12.35 -1.78
N GLU A 129 35.19 -12.96 -2.96
CA GLU A 129 34.18 -12.63 -3.99
C GLU A 129 32.76 -12.90 -3.50
N ILE A 130 32.52 -13.96 -2.72
CA ILE A 130 31.23 -14.24 -2.07
C ILE A 130 30.86 -13.07 -1.16
N ALA A 131 31.77 -12.63 -0.28
CA ALA A 131 31.51 -11.52 0.63
C ALA A 131 31.21 -10.21 -0.11
N LEU A 132 31.95 -9.92 -1.18
CA LEU A 132 31.71 -8.73 -2.03
C LEU A 132 30.36 -8.81 -2.74
N THR A 133 30.01 -9.97 -3.29
CA THR A 133 28.73 -10.18 -3.99
C THR A 133 27.54 -9.98 -3.04
N GLN A 134 27.68 -10.36 -1.77
CA GLN A 134 26.61 -10.18 -0.78
C GLN A 134 26.32 -8.72 -0.42
N SER A 135 27.21 -7.77 -0.75
CA SER A 135 26.90 -6.35 -0.59
C SER A 135 25.68 -5.88 -1.42
N TYR A 136 25.37 -6.56 -2.54
CA TYR A 136 24.15 -6.29 -3.31
C TYR A 136 22.86 -6.70 -2.58
N GLN A 137 22.94 -7.66 -1.65
CA GLN A 137 21.78 -8.11 -0.88
C GLN A 137 21.38 -7.07 0.17
N ASP A 138 22.32 -6.37 0.80
CA ASP A 138 22.03 -5.26 1.71
C ASP A 138 21.26 -4.14 0.99
N LEU A 139 21.72 -3.75 -0.21
CA LEU A 139 21.03 -2.77 -1.04
C LEU A 139 19.61 -3.25 -1.43
N THR A 140 19.49 -4.52 -1.81
CA THR A 140 18.20 -5.11 -2.21
C THR A 140 17.22 -5.16 -1.03
N GLY A 141 17.67 -5.56 0.16
CA GLY A 141 16.88 -5.57 1.39
C GLY A 141 16.38 -4.17 1.76
N GLN A 142 17.24 -3.15 1.67
CA GLN A 142 16.86 -1.76 1.91
C GLN A 142 15.82 -1.24 0.90
N ILE A 143 15.98 -1.56 -0.38
CA ILE A 143 15.01 -1.17 -1.42
C ILE A 143 13.65 -1.82 -1.15
N ILE A 144 13.61 -3.12 -0.85
CA ILE A 144 12.35 -3.83 -0.56
C ILE A 144 11.67 -3.22 0.67
N ARG A 145 12.39 -3.00 1.77
CA ARG A 145 11.83 -2.36 2.97
C ARG A 145 11.25 -0.98 2.68
N ARG A 146 11.92 -0.19 1.83
CA ARG A 146 11.43 1.13 1.42
C ARG A 146 10.14 1.01 0.60
N VAL A 147 10.07 0.06 -0.33
CA VAL A 147 8.86 -0.21 -1.14
C VAL A 147 7.70 -0.65 -0.24
N VAL A 148 7.92 -1.62 0.67
CA VAL A 148 6.91 -2.05 1.65
C VAL A 148 6.39 -0.88 2.47
N GLY A 149 7.29 0.00 2.94
CA GLY A 149 6.88 1.21 3.67
C GLY A 149 6.06 2.20 2.84
N ILE A 150 6.33 2.35 1.54
CA ILE A 150 5.51 3.18 0.63
C ILE A 150 4.13 2.57 0.47
N VAL A 151 4.06 1.26 0.22
CA VAL A 151 2.81 0.52 0.03
C VAL A 151 1.91 0.64 1.27
N ARG A 152 2.47 0.45 2.48
CA ARG A 152 1.74 0.65 3.75
C ARG A 152 1.15 2.04 3.89
N ARG A 153 1.93 3.10 3.62
CA ARG A 153 1.43 4.49 3.68
C ARG A 153 0.33 4.78 2.67
N VAL A 154 0.43 4.21 1.47
CA VAL A 154 -0.62 4.32 0.45
C VAL A 154 -1.89 3.62 0.95
N HIS A 155 -1.76 2.42 1.52
CA HIS A 155 -2.87 1.67 2.11
C HIS A 155 -3.58 2.46 3.22
N GLU A 156 -2.82 2.96 4.19
CA GLU A 156 -3.33 3.81 5.27
C GLU A 156 -4.05 5.06 4.74
N GLY A 157 -3.51 5.69 3.70
CA GLY A 157 -4.12 6.83 3.03
C GLY A 157 -5.49 6.51 2.40
N PHE A 158 -5.62 5.36 1.75
CA PHE A 158 -6.92 4.89 1.23
C PHE A 158 -7.90 4.55 2.36
N GLY A 159 -7.42 3.91 3.43
CA GLY A 159 -8.25 3.63 4.61
C GLY A 159 -8.78 4.91 5.29
N ALA A 160 -7.95 5.95 5.41
CA ALA A 160 -8.36 7.27 5.94
C ALA A 160 -9.42 7.97 5.07
N LEU A 161 -9.48 7.64 3.77
CA LEU A 161 -10.50 8.13 2.83
C LEU A 161 -11.78 7.29 2.85
N GLY A 162 -11.86 6.26 3.71
CA GLY A 162 -13.01 5.36 3.81
C GLY A 162 -13.12 4.38 2.65
N LEU A 163 -11.98 4.04 2.02
CA LEU A 163 -11.91 3.09 0.93
C LEU A 163 -11.16 1.81 1.36
N PRO A 164 -11.71 0.63 1.10
CA PRO A 164 -13.07 0.38 0.60
C PRO A 164 -14.13 0.71 1.68
N PRO A 165 -15.37 1.06 1.28
CA PRO A 165 -16.46 1.27 2.23
C PRO A 165 -16.68 0.01 3.08
N PRO A 166 -17.06 0.15 4.36
CA PRO A 166 -17.23 -0.99 5.26
C PRO A 166 -18.29 -1.95 4.69
N ASP A 167 -17.90 -3.22 4.60
CA ASP A 167 -18.74 -4.29 4.09
C ASP A 167 -19.73 -4.74 5.18
N ASP A 168 -21.03 -4.53 4.96
CA ASP A 168 -22.11 -5.02 5.86
C ASP A 168 -22.24 -6.56 5.83
N SER A 169 -21.44 -7.27 5.01
CA SER A 169 -21.50 -8.74 4.89
C SER A 169 -20.63 -9.48 5.91
N ALA A 170 -20.99 -9.37 7.19
CA ALA A 170 -20.41 -10.15 8.29
C ALA A 170 -20.70 -11.69 8.23
N HIS A 171 -21.18 -12.23 7.11
CA HIS A 171 -21.60 -13.64 7.01
C HIS A 171 -21.27 -14.30 5.66
N LYS A 172 -19.99 -14.54 5.37
CA LYS A 172 -19.48 -15.75 4.66
C LYS A 172 -17.97 -15.62 4.43
N ARG A 173 -17.17 -16.22 5.31
CA ARG A 173 -15.78 -16.56 5.01
C ARG A 173 -15.56 -17.99 5.48
N ASP A 174 -15.84 -18.92 4.58
CA ASP A 174 -15.27 -20.25 4.60
C ASP A 174 -14.90 -20.58 3.14
N ASN A 175 -13.71 -21.13 2.93
CA ASN A 175 -13.04 -21.38 1.64
C ASN A 175 -12.36 -20.20 0.91
N GLY A 176 -11.37 -19.56 1.56
CA GLY A 176 -10.24 -18.95 0.85
C GLY A 176 -9.08 -19.94 0.78
N LEU A 177 -8.59 -20.23 -0.42
CA LEU A 177 -7.47 -21.13 -0.69
C LEU A 177 -6.24 -20.74 0.17
N ALA A 178 -5.84 -21.60 1.11
CA ALA A 178 -4.71 -21.36 1.98
C ALA A 178 -3.39 -21.52 1.22
N GLY A 179 -2.62 -20.44 1.09
CA GLY A 179 -1.20 -20.50 0.73
C GLY A 179 -0.38 -21.19 1.84
N PRO A 180 0.88 -21.57 1.59
CA PRO A 180 1.71 -22.24 2.58
C PRO A 180 1.81 -21.39 3.86
N ALA A 181 1.40 -22.00 4.97
CA ALA A 181 1.30 -21.36 6.26
C ALA A 181 2.67 -20.95 6.79
N VAL A 182 2.79 -19.72 7.32
CA VAL A 182 4.02 -19.22 7.94
C VAL A 182 3.84 -19.27 9.46
N SER A 183 4.75 -19.98 10.14
CA SER A 183 4.70 -20.13 11.60
C SER A 183 4.74 -18.77 12.30
N GLY A 184 3.70 -18.49 13.11
CA GLY A 184 3.63 -17.34 14.01
C GLY A 184 2.72 -16.19 13.59
N LEU A 185 2.16 -16.21 12.37
CA LEU A 185 1.26 -15.15 11.87
C LEU A 185 -0.17 -15.66 11.61
N ASP A 186 -0.34 -16.92 11.22
CA ASP A 186 -1.65 -17.50 10.89
C ASP A 186 -2.34 -18.15 12.09
N ARG A 187 -3.57 -17.70 12.40
CA ARG A 187 -4.44 -18.27 13.46
C ARG A 187 -5.17 -19.56 13.03
N HIS A 188 -5.06 -19.94 11.75
CA HIS A 188 -5.56 -21.20 11.20
C HIS A 188 -4.37 -22.00 10.66
N GLN A 189 -3.73 -22.77 11.54
CA GLN A 189 -2.74 -23.76 11.13
C GLN A 189 -3.47 -24.88 10.39
N VAL A 190 -3.28 -24.98 9.08
CA VAL A 190 -3.29 -26.30 8.43
C VAL A 190 -1.88 -26.81 8.58
N SER A 191 -1.70 -27.75 9.52
CA SER A 191 -0.41 -28.35 9.78
C SER A 191 -0.04 -29.25 8.60
N GLN A 192 1.25 -29.40 8.31
CA GLN A 192 1.74 -30.32 7.29
C GLN A 192 1.32 -31.79 7.57
N VAL A 193 0.92 -32.08 8.82
CA VAL A 193 0.30 -33.34 9.24
C VAL A 193 -1.10 -33.54 8.64
N ASP A 194 -1.88 -32.46 8.47
CA ASP A 194 -3.24 -32.54 7.91
C ASP A 194 -3.21 -32.80 6.39
N ALA A 195 -2.12 -32.43 5.72
CA ALA A 195 -1.88 -32.75 4.31
C ALA A 195 -1.57 -34.24 4.10
N ASP A 196 -0.81 -34.85 5.01
CA ASP A 196 -0.49 -36.29 4.98
C ASP A 196 -1.71 -37.15 5.36
N ASP A 197 -2.57 -36.65 6.26
CA ASP A 197 -3.84 -37.31 6.62
C ASP A 197 -4.84 -37.28 5.44
N LEU A 198 -4.92 -36.16 4.70
CA LEU A 198 -5.75 -36.05 3.49
C LEU A 198 -5.25 -36.94 2.33
N LEU A 199 -3.93 -37.18 2.24
CA LEU A 199 -3.36 -38.11 1.27
C LEU A 199 -3.64 -39.58 1.64
N SER A 200 -3.61 -39.90 2.93
CA SER A 200 -3.99 -41.22 3.44
C SER A 200 -5.48 -41.53 3.22
N ASP A 201 -6.36 -40.54 3.37
CA ASP A 201 -7.81 -40.68 3.13
C ASP A 201 -8.14 -40.80 1.62
N LEU A 202 -7.24 -40.32 0.74
CA LEU A 202 -7.33 -40.48 -0.72
C LEU A 202 -6.73 -41.79 -1.25
N GLY A 203 -6.12 -42.61 -0.39
CA GLY A 203 -5.67 -43.97 -0.71
C GLY A 203 -4.49 -44.08 -1.69
N LEU A 204 -3.53 -43.15 -1.64
CA LEU A 204 -2.24 -43.26 -2.31
C LEU A 204 -1.11 -43.60 -1.34
#